data_AF-A0A5C1A4X5-F1
#
_entry.id   AF-A0A5C1A4X5-F1
#
_cell.length_a   1.000
_cell.length_b   1.000
_cell.length_c   1.000
_cell.angle_alpha   90.00
_cell.angle_beta   90.00
_cell.angle_gamma   90.00
#
_symmetry.space_group_name_H-M   'P 1'
#
loop_
_entity.id
_entity.type
_entity.pdbx_description
1 polymer ?
#
loop_
_entity_poly.entity_id
_entity_poly.type
_entity_poly.pdbx_seq_one_letter_code
_entity_poly.pdbx_strand_id
1 'polypeptide(L)'
;MVAMNTGEVSCDPAAVPRMTATAPANVPKQSIHDHCRGEEAKFKWIESEKVGYDLGETAIQNWVRVHWTGYLRAKWLEHLQGKCFWIELDRGDFGLLEQQFQDQQDLIGPILDRLKCGQENLNIICWAKANSIPLEPVIGILEALDINSRRLVHRFDRL
;
A
#
# COMPACT_ATOMS: atom_id res chain seq x y z
N MET A 1 -26.00 -53.25 -31.22
CA MET A 1 -26.30 -51.82 -31.32
C MET A 1 -25.51 -51.14 -30.20
N VAL A 2 -24.38 -50.54 -30.57
CA VAL A 2 -23.40 -49.94 -29.64
C VAL A 2 -23.78 -48.47 -29.50
N ALA A 3 -23.97 -47.98 -28.27
CA ALA A 3 -23.99 -46.55 -27.99
C ALA A 3 -22.91 -46.30 -26.94
N MET A 4 -21.81 -45.70 -27.39
CA MET A 4 -20.73 -45.20 -26.57
C MET A 4 -21.22 -43.93 -25.86
N ASN A 5 -21.02 -43.84 -24.54
CA ASN A 5 -21.24 -42.62 -23.80
C ASN A 5 -19.92 -41.84 -23.76
N THR A 6 -19.77 -40.92 -24.71
CA THR A 6 -18.71 -39.91 -24.76
C THR A 6 -19.04 -38.79 -23.77
N GLY A 7 -18.06 -38.39 -22.96
CA GLY A 7 -18.27 -37.57 -21.78
C GLY A 7 -18.38 -36.07 -22.02
N GLU A 8 -18.46 -35.35 -20.91
CA GLU A 8 -18.08 -33.95 -20.79
C GLU A 8 -17.59 -33.70 -19.36
N VAL A 9 -16.26 -33.60 -19.23
CA VAL A 9 -15.60 -33.02 -18.06
C VAL A 9 -15.75 -31.52 -18.23
N SER A 10 -16.64 -30.91 -17.45
CA SER A 10 -16.75 -29.46 -17.36
C SER A 10 -15.56 -28.94 -16.56
N CYS A 11 -14.55 -28.45 -17.28
CA CYS A 11 -13.48 -27.64 -16.72
C CYS A 11 -13.96 -26.18 -16.72
N ASP A 12 -14.39 -25.67 -15.56
CA ASP A 12 -14.50 -24.23 -15.32
C ASP A 12 -13.10 -23.65 -15.09
N PRO A 13 -12.59 -22.72 -15.92
CA PRO A 13 -11.28 -22.11 -15.71
C PRO A 13 -11.43 -20.64 -15.30
N ALA A 14 -12.03 -20.33 -14.15
CA ALA A 14 -12.11 -18.93 -13.71
C ALA A 14 -12.39 -18.66 -12.21
N ALA A 15 -12.10 -19.59 -11.31
CA ALA A 15 -12.10 -19.28 -9.88
C ALA A 15 -10.73 -19.59 -9.30
N VAL A 16 -9.78 -18.66 -9.49
CA VAL A 16 -8.57 -18.63 -8.65
C VAL A 16 -9.08 -18.50 -7.21
N PRO A 17 -8.85 -19.47 -6.32
CA PRO A 17 -9.26 -19.33 -4.94
C PRO A 17 -8.48 -18.14 -4.39
N ARG A 18 -9.17 -17.04 -4.07
CA ARG A 18 -8.58 -15.92 -3.33
C ARG A 18 -8.25 -16.47 -1.95
N MET A 19 -7.05 -17.02 -1.80
CA MET A 19 -6.57 -17.59 -0.55
C MET A 19 -6.69 -16.52 0.51
N THR A 20 -7.53 -16.78 1.51
CA THR A 20 -7.65 -15.96 2.70
C THR A 20 -6.34 -16.07 3.45
N ALA A 21 -5.40 -15.18 3.12
CA ALA A 21 -4.18 -14.98 3.87
C ALA A 21 -4.59 -14.54 5.28
N THR A 22 -4.62 -15.51 6.19
CA THR A 22 -4.73 -15.24 7.61
C THR A 22 -3.37 -14.67 8.00
N ALA A 23 -3.32 -13.38 8.31
CA ALA A 23 -2.08 -12.73 8.71
C ALA A 23 -1.39 -13.55 9.81
N PRO A 24 -0.06 -13.79 9.72
CA PRO A 24 0.65 -14.63 10.68
C PRO A 24 0.52 -14.07 12.10
N ALA A 25 0.38 -14.96 13.08
CA ALA A 25 -0.04 -14.65 14.45
C ALA A 25 0.87 -13.69 15.24
N ASN A 26 1.99 -13.23 14.66
CA ASN A 26 3.01 -12.39 15.31
C ASN A 26 3.19 -11.01 14.67
N VAL A 27 2.34 -10.63 13.71
CA VAL A 27 2.40 -9.30 13.07
C VAL A 27 1.56 -8.30 13.87
N PRO A 28 2.09 -7.10 14.18
CA PRO A 28 1.30 -6.06 14.82
C PRO A 28 0.11 -5.67 13.94
N LYS A 29 -1.09 -5.70 14.53
CA LYS A 29 -2.34 -5.27 13.90
C LYS A 29 -2.75 -3.91 14.45
N GLN A 30 -2.91 -2.92 13.58
CA GLN A 30 -3.18 -1.53 13.98
C GLN A 30 -4.23 -0.87 13.08
N SER A 31 -4.90 0.17 13.58
CA SER A 31 -5.80 1.02 12.80
C SER A 31 -5.04 2.26 12.30
N ILE A 32 -5.15 2.54 11.00
CA ILE A 32 -4.63 3.77 10.39
C ILE A 32 -5.27 4.99 11.05
N HIS A 33 -6.58 4.93 11.30
CA HIS A 33 -7.31 6.03 11.93
C HIS A 33 -6.83 6.30 13.36
N ASP A 34 -6.59 5.26 14.15
CA ASP A 34 -6.11 5.42 15.52
C ASP A 34 -4.68 5.95 15.56
N HIS A 35 -3.81 5.42 14.71
CA HIS A 35 -2.42 5.87 14.61
C HIS A 35 -2.35 7.32 14.08
N CYS A 36 -3.21 7.69 13.13
CA CYS A 36 -3.26 9.04 12.55
C CYS A 36 -3.60 10.11 13.60
N ARG A 37 -4.51 9.82 14.55
CA ARG A 37 -4.84 10.77 15.62
C ARG A 37 -3.63 11.14 16.48
N GLY A 38 -2.70 10.21 16.69
CA GLY A 38 -1.45 10.48 17.39
C GLY A 38 -0.54 11.44 16.61
N GLU A 39 -0.42 11.25 15.31
CA GLU A 39 0.39 12.11 14.43
C GLU A 39 -0.21 13.51 14.28
N GLU A 40 -1.53 13.62 14.12
CA GLU A 40 -2.27 14.88 14.11
C GLU A 40 -2.07 15.66 15.42
N ALA A 41 -2.17 14.99 16.57
CA ALA A 41 -1.99 15.61 17.88
C ALA A 41 -0.56 16.13 18.08
N LYS A 42 0.45 15.34 17.66
CA LYS A 42 1.86 15.77 17.67
C LYS A 42 2.08 16.99 16.77
N PHE A 43 1.54 16.97 15.55
CA PHE A 43 1.66 18.08 14.63
C PHE A 43 1.00 19.35 15.18
N LYS A 44 -0.23 19.24 15.69
CA LYS A 44 -0.92 20.36 16.33
C LYS A 44 -0.09 20.95 17.46
N TRP A 45 0.47 20.12 18.33
CA TRP A 45 1.30 20.57 19.44
C TRP A 45 2.52 21.33 18.93
N ILE A 46 3.29 20.75 18.01
CA ILE A 46 4.49 21.38 17.43
C ILE A 46 4.17 22.73 16.78
N GLU A 47 3.10 22.82 15.99
CA GLU A 47 2.73 24.06 15.31
C GLU A 47 2.21 25.11 16.30
N SER A 48 1.48 24.70 17.33
CA SER A 48 0.99 25.61 18.38
C SER A 48 2.14 26.18 19.21
N GLU A 49 3.15 25.37 19.51
CA GLU A 49 4.38 25.83 20.20
C GLU A 49 5.14 26.87 19.36
N LYS A 50 5.21 26.68 18.03
CA LYS A 50 5.90 27.62 17.12
C LYS A 50 5.25 29.00 17.09
N VAL A 51 3.93 29.07 17.18
CA VAL A 51 3.18 30.35 17.09
C VAL A 51 2.85 30.94 18.47
N GLY A 52 3.06 30.19 19.54
CA GLY A 52 2.84 30.63 20.92
C GLY A 52 1.37 30.61 21.39
N TYR A 53 0.47 29.94 20.65
CA TYR A 53 -0.93 29.76 21.03
C TYR A 53 -1.52 28.50 20.36
N ASP A 54 -2.62 27.94 20.91
CA ASP A 54 -3.26 26.74 20.35
C ASP A 54 -3.94 27.06 19.01
N LEU A 55 -3.48 26.38 17.95
CA LEU A 55 -4.04 26.49 16.60
C LEU A 55 -5.35 25.70 16.43
N GLY A 56 -5.70 24.85 17.39
CA GLY A 56 -6.93 24.07 17.40
C GLY A 56 -7.07 23.17 16.17
N GLU A 57 -8.29 23.07 15.65
CA GLU A 57 -8.64 22.20 14.51
C GLU A 57 -7.97 22.62 13.19
N THR A 58 -7.61 23.90 13.06
CA THR A 58 -6.96 24.44 11.86
C THR A 58 -5.62 23.76 11.57
N ALA A 59 -4.87 23.40 12.62
CA ALA A 59 -3.62 22.67 12.47
C ALA A 59 -3.84 21.23 11.96
N ILE A 60 -4.93 20.58 12.41
CA ILE A 60 -5.30 19.22 11.97
C ILE A 60 -5.69 19.26 10.49
N GLN A 61 -6.52 20.22 10.09
CA GLN A 61 -6.89 20.40 8.68
C GLN A 61 -5.67 20.65 7.78
N ASN A 62 -4.72 21.47 8.24
CA ASN A 62 -3.48 21.70 7.52
C ASN A 62 -2.63 20.44 7.41
N TRP A 63 -2.54 19.65 8.50
CA TRP A 63 -1.83 18.37 8.48
C TRP A 63 -2.43 17.42 7.45
N VAL A 64 -3.75 17.28 7.41
CA VAL A 64 -4.43 16.43 6.43
C VAL A 64 -4.11 16.88 5.01
N ARG A 65 -4.23 18.18 4.74
CA ARG A 65 -3.95 18.74 3.41
C ARG A 65 -2.52 18.49 2.93
N VAL A 66 -1.54 18.58 3.83
CA VAL A 66 -0.11 18.55 3.47
C VAL A 66 0.51 17.16 3.62
N HIS A 67 0.07 16.36 4.59
CA HIS A 67 0.75 15.14 5.01
C HIS A 67 -0.07 13.85 4.84
N TRP A 68 -1.40 13.92 4.69
CA TRP A 68 -2.25 12.72 4.64
C TRP A 68 -1.83 11.72 3.57
N THR A 69 -1.64 12.20 2.34
CA THR A 69 -1.29 11.33 1.20
C THR A 69 0.04 10.62 1.40
N GLY A 70 1.06 11.34 1.92
CA GLY A 70 2.37 10.76 2.21
C GLY A 70 2.32 9.76 3.37
N TYR A 71 1.58 10.11 4.43
CA TYR A 71 1.36 9.23 5.58
C TYR A 71 0.65 7.93 5.17
N LEU A 72 -0.46 8.03 4.46
CA LEU A 72 -1.24 6.88 4.00
C LEU A 72 -0.39 5.99 3.07
N ARG A 73 0.38 6.58 2.17
CA ARG A 73 1.33 5.86 1.30
C ARG A 73 2.39 5.09 2.09
N ALA A 74 2.93 5.67 3.16
CA ALA A 74 3.88 4.97 4.01
C ALA A 74 3.23 3.76 4.72
N LYS A 75 1.98 3.91 5.21
CA LYS A 75 1.25 2.81 5.85
C LYS A 75 0.83 1.72 4.89
N TRP A 76 0.40 2.11 3.69
CA TRP A 76 0.19 1.21 2.57
C TRP A 76 1.43 0.36 2.29
N LEU A 77 2.59 1.00 2.27
CA LEU A 77 3.82 0.29 2.01
C LEU A 77 4.20 -0.70 3.12
N GLU A 78 4.05 -0.32 4.38
CA GLU A 78 4.26 -1.22 5.52
C GLU A 78 3.36 -2.46 5.44
N HIS A 79 2.13 -2.30 4.93
CA HIS A 79 1.17 -3.40 4.74
C HIS A 79 1.60 -4.38 3.67
N LEU A 80 1.99 -3.85 2.51
CA LEU A 80 2.44 -4.63 1.36
C LEU A 80 3.73 -5.40 1.66
N GLN A 81 4.59 -4.84 2.51
CA GLN A 81 5.79 -5.50 3.03
C GLN A 81 5.51 -6.52 4.13
N GLY A 82 4.25 -6.68 4.58
CA GLY A 82 3.92 -7.59 5.68
C GLY A 82 4.39 -7.14 7.06
N LYS A 83 4.85 -5.88 7.22
CA LYS A 83 5.41 -5.38 8.49
C LYS A 83 4.35 -5.07 9.53
N CYS A 84 3.23 -4.49 9.09
CA CYS A 84 2.12 -4.14 9.95
C CYS A 84 0.80 -4.41 9.23
N PHE A 85 -0.12 -5.09 9.92
CA PHE A 85 -1.45 -5.32 9.40
C PHE A 85 -2.35 -4.12 9.74
N TRP A 86 -2.52 -3.23 8.77
CA TRP A 86 -3.41 -2.07 8.85
C TRP A 86 -4.85 -2.48 8.51
N ILE A 87 -5.77 -2.27 9.44
CA ILE A 87 -7.14 -2.81 9.37
C ILE A 87 -7.95 -2.23 8.20
N GLU A 88 -7.70 -0.98 7.86
CA GLU A 88 -8.38 -0.24 6.80
C GLU A 88 -7.88 -0.61 5.40
N LEU A 89 -6.81 -1.41 5.31
CA LEU A 89 -6.24 -1.90 4.06
C LEU A 89 -6.78 -3.31 3.74
N ASP A 90 -6.85 -3.65 2.45
CA ASP A 90 -7.40 -4.96 2.03
C ASP A 90 -6.47 -6.10 2.45
N ARG A 91 -7.06 -7.10 3.11
CA ARG A 91 -6.41 -8.34 3.56
C ARG A 91 -5.64 -9.05 2.45
N GLY A 92 -6.11 -8.94 1.21
CA GLY A 92 -5.50 -9.58 0.05
C GLY A 92 -4.13 -9.01 -0.34
N ASP A 93 -3.77 -7.81 0.13
CA ASP A 93 -2.49 -7.19 -0.23
C ASP A 93 -1.45 -7.28 0.89
N PHE A 94 -1.84 -7.80 2.06
CA PHE A 94 -0.90 -7.95 3.16
C PHE A 94 0.23 -8.90 2.76
N GLY A 95 1.48 -8.40 2.78
CA GLY A 95 2.64 -9.19 2.37
C GLY A 95 2.71 -9.49 0.87
N LEU A 96 1.94 -8.79 0.02
CA LEU A 96 1.92 -9.02 -1.43
C LEU A 96 3.32 -8.96 -2.05
N LEU A 97 4.18 -8.07 -1.57
CA LEU A 97 5.54 -7.92 -2.07
C LEU A 97 6.43 -9.13 -1.74
N GLU A 98 6.20 -9.78 -0.61
CA GLU A 98 6.91 -11.01 -0.24
C GLU A 98 6.34 -12.24 -0.94
N GLN A 99 5.06 -12.23 -1.32
CA GLN A 99 4.42 -13.39 -1.95
C GLN A 99 4.56 -13.41 -3.47
N GLN A 100 4.36 -12.28 -4.14
CA GLN A 100 4.29 -12.20 -5.60
C GLN A 100 5.65 -11.92 -6.26
N PHE A 101 6.61 -11.35 -5.52
CA PHE A 101 7.89 -10.89 -6.04
C PHE A 101 9.10 -11.52 -5.31
N GLN A 102 9.00 -12.80 -4.96
CA GLN A 102 10.07 -13.53 -4.25
C GLN A 102 11.40 -13.54 -5.01
N ASP A 103 11.34 -13.68 -6.34
CA ASP A 103 12.54 -13.71 -7.19
C ASP A 103 13.13 -12.31 -7.45
N GLN A 104 12.48 -11.25 -6.96
CA GLN A 104 12.79 -9.85 -7.29
C GLN A 104 12.96 -8.99 -6.03
N GLN A 105 13.23 -9.60 -4.87
CA GLN A 105 13.39 -8.89 -3.59
C GLN A 105 14.47 -7.78 -3.64
N ASP A 106 15.54 -8.02 -4.41
CA ASP A 106 16.61 -7.04 -4.61
C ASP A 106 16.16 -5.77 -5.34
N LEU A 107 15.07 -5.85 -6.13
CA LEU A 107 14.48 -4.70 -6.82
C LEU A 107 13.45 -3.96 -5.96
N ILE A 108 12.77 -4.68 -5.07
CA ILE A 108 11.73 -4.11 -4.20
C ILE A 108 12.34 -3.02 -3.32
N GLY A 109 13.41 -3.30 -2.57
CA GLY A 109 14.04 -2.33 -1.66
C GLY A 109 14.34 -0.98 -2.32
N PRO A 110 15.11 -0.95 -3.43
CA PRO A 110 15.42 0.28 -4.16
C PRO A 110 14.19 1.01 -4.72
N ILE A 111 13.20 0.29 -5.26
CA ILE A 111 11.95 0.90 -5.75
C ILE A 111 11.20 1.55 -4.59
N LEU A 112 11.09 0.86 -3.47
CA LEU A 112 10.40 1.35 -2.28
C LEU A 112 11.07 2.58 -1.67
N ASP A 113 12.39 2.60 -1.58
CA ASP A 113 13.11 3.75 -1.04
C ASP A 113 12.93 4.99 -1.94
N ARG A 114 12.87 4.81 -3.26
CA ARG A 114 12.51 5.89 -4.20
C ARG A 114 11.09 6.39 -4.00
N LEU A 115 10.12 5.48 -3.82
CA LEU A 115 8.74 5.84 -3.56
C LEU A 115 8.57 6.57 -2.21
N LYS A 116 9.37 6.22 -1.19
CA LYS A 116 9.41 6.93 0.11
C LYS A 116 10.01 8.33 -0.02
N CYS A 117 10.99 8.51 -0.90
CA CYS A 117 11.54 9.83 -1.23
C CYS A 117 10.61 10.69 -2.11
N GLY A 118 9.38 10.25 -2.35
CA GLY A 118 8.40 10.99 -3.15
C GLY A 118 8.62 10.90 -4.66
N GLN A 119 9.48 9.99 -5.14
CA GLN A 119 9.65 9.79 -6.58
C GLN A 119 8.41 9.13 -7.18
N GLU A 120 7.91 9.70 -8.27
CA GLU A 120 6.83 9.12 -9.07
C GLU A 120 7.28 7.91 -9.89
N ASN A 121 6.32 7.10 -10.35
CA ASN A 121 6.57 5.89 -11.15
C ASN A 121 7.46 6.17 -12.38
N LEU A 122 7.27 7.32 -13.05
CA LEU A 122 8.10 7.72 -14.19
C LEU A 122 9.57 7.89 -13.81
N ASN A 123 9.86 8.50 -12.65
CA ASN A 123 11.22 8.66 -12.15
C ASN A 123 11.89 7.30 -11.90
N ILE A 124 11.12 6.32 -11.41
CA ILE A 124 11.59 4.97 -11.14
C ILE A 124 11.87 4.21 -12.43
N ILE A 125 11.01 4.35 -13.44
CA ILE A 125 11.24 3.76 -14.78
C ILE A 125 12.50 4.37 -15.42
N CYS A 126 12.66 5.70 -15.35
CA CYS A 126 13.86 6.37 -15.84
C CYS A 126 15.12 5.90 -15.10
N TRP A 127 15.05 5.71 -13.78
CA TRP A 127 16.15 5.15 -12.99
C TRP A 127 16.51 3.73 -13.43
N ALA A 128 15.53 2.86 -13.59
CA ALA A 128 15.74 1.48 -14.02
C ALA A 128 16.42 1.43 -15.40
N LYS A 129 15.95 2.26 -16.34
CA LYS A 129 16.56 2.42 -17.66
C LYS A 129 18.00 2.91 -17.59
N ALA A 130 18.30 3.89 -16.74
CA ALA A 130 19.65 4.44 -16.57
C ALA A 130 20.63 3.44 -15.94
N ASN A 131 20.14 2.47 -15.17
CA ASN A 131 20.96 1.46 -14.50
C ASN A 131 20.94 0.09 -15.21
N SER A 132 20.40 0.03 -16.43
CA SER A 132 20.25 -1.22 -17.20
C SER A 132 19.50 -2.33 -16.45
N ILE A 133 18.55 -1.93 -15.59
CA ILE A 133 17.67 -2.86 -14.88
C ILE A 133 16.52 -3.25 -15.82
N PRO A 134 16.16 -4.54 -15.93
CA PRO A 134 15.03 -4.97 -16.73
C PRO A 134 13.74 -4.22 -16.33
N LEU A 135 13.05 -3.64 -17.30
CA LEU A 135 11.86 -2.82 -17.02
C LEU A 135 10.62 -3.64 -16.71
N GLU A 136 10.49 -4.84 -17.27
CA GLU A 136 9.35 -5.73 -17.03
C GLU A 136 9.10 -5.98 -15.52
N PRO A 137 10.08 -6.43 -14.71
CA PRO A 137 9.86 -6.62 -13.27
C PRO A 137 9.57 -5.30 -12.54
N VAL A 138 10.20 -4.19 -12.97
CA VAL A 138 9.96 -2.87 -12.39
C VAL A 138 8.52 -2.42 -12.63
N ILE A 139 8.01 -2.62 -13.84
CA ILE A 139 6.62 -2.30 -14.19
C ILE A 139 5.67 -3.19 -13.40
N GLY A 140 5.90 -4.51 -13.35
CA GLY A 140 5.06 -5.44 -12.58
C GLY A 140 4.98 -5.07 -11.09
N ILE A 141 6.11 -4.67 -10.49
CA ILE A 141 6.13 -4.15 -9.11
C ILE A 141 5.34 -2.85 -9.03
N LEU A 142 5.56 -1.88 -9.92
CA LEU A 142 4.84 -0.60 -9.90
C LEU A 142 3.33 -0.74 -10.12
N GLU A 143 2.89 -1.73 -10.91
CA GLU A 143 1.49 -2.08 -11.12
C GLU A 143 0.87 -2.74 -9.87
N ALA A 144 1.56 -3.69 -9.24
CA ALA A 144 1.10 -4.27 -7.98
C ALA A 144 1.08 -3.25 -6.84
N LEU A 145 2.00 -2.27 -6.89
CA LEU A 145 2.04 -1.17 -5.96
C LEU A 145 0.92 -0.17 -6.19
N ASP A 146 0.23 -0.16 -7.34
CA ASP A 146 -0.62 0.93 -7.86
C ASP A 146 -1.32 1.73 -6.74
N ILE A 147 -0.60 2.78 -6.32
CA ILE A 147 -0.95 3.65 -5.21
C ILE A 147 -2.09 4.58 -5.64
N ASN A 148 -2.31 4.75 -6.95
CA ASN A 148 -3.28 5.68 -7.52
C ASN A 148 -4.72 5.14 -7.51
N SER A 149 -4.92 3.83 -7.42
CA SER A 149 -6.26 3.21 -7.39
C SER A 149 -6.87 3.12 -6.00
N ARG A 150 -6.12 3.34 -4.91
CA ARG A 150 -6.61 3.23 -3.53
C ARG A 150 -6.57 4.56 -2.79
N ARG A 151 -7.43 5.48 -3.20
CA ARG A 151 -7.72 6.70 -2.44
C ARG A 151 -8.55 6.34 -1.21
N LEU A 152 -7.91 6.02 -0.09
CA LEU A 152 -8.60 6.05 1.20
C LEU A 152 -8.88 7.50 1.56
N VAL A 153 -10.16 7.83 1.47
CA VAL A 153 -10.75 9.11 1.82
C VAL A 153 -10.44 9.38 3.29
N HIS A 154 -9.84 10.53 3.60
CA HIS A 154 -9.59 10.89 4.99
C HIS A 154 -10.94 11.15 5.70
N ARG A 155 -11.02 10.97 7.02
CA ARG A 155 -12.28 11.13 7.78
C ARG A 155 -12.95 12.52 7.63
N PHE A 156 -12.19 13.53 7.16
CA PHE A 156 -12.66 14.89 6.94
C PHE A 156 -13.17 15.18 5.51
N ASP A 157 -12.98 14.28 4.55
CA ASP A 157 -13.51 14.42 3.18
C ASP A 157 -15.00 14.01 3.09
N ARG A 158 -15.65 13.67 4.21
CA ARG A 158 -17.10 13.39 4.32
C ARG A 158 -17.92 14.57 4.85
N LEU A 159 -17.38 15.78 4.83
CA LEU A 159 -18.11 17.01 5.17
C LEU A 159 -18.49 17.80 3.91
#